data_AF-A0A5B0DEU1-F1
#
_entry.id   AF-A0A5B0DEU1-F1
#
_cell.length_a   1.000
_cell.length_b   1.000
_cell.length_c   1.000
_cell.angle_alpha   90.00
_cell.angle_beta   90.00
_cell.angle_gamma   90.00
#
_symmetry.space_group_name_H-M   'P 1'
#
loop_
_entity.id
_entity.type
_entity.pdbx_description
1 polymer ?
#
loop_
_entity_poly.entity_id
_entity_poly.type
_entity_poly.pdbx_seq_one_letter_code
_entity_poly.pdbx_strand_id
1 'polypeptide(L)' 'MEIQEIYNQFRDYYGELEAEYAHCQKASMEWESLHLRYLIYYLMRYDIGEIKFFNAYHYRAAYRWYLQSLMLSSA' A
#
# COMPACT_ATOMS: atom_id res chain seq x y z
N MET A 1 -0.61 -0.58 -17.98
CA MET A 1 0.07 -0.99 -16.73
C MET A 1 -0.89 -1.86 -15.96
N GLU A 2 -0.52 -3.09 -15.66
CA GLU A 2 -1.42 -3.99 -14.92
C GLU A 2 -1.24 -3.78 -13.42
N ILE A 3 -2.32 -3.39 -12.74
CA ILE A 3 -2.30 -3.14 -11.28
C ILE A 3 -1.89 -4.41 -10.53
N GLN A 4 -2.28 -5.58 -11.02
CA GLN A 4 -1.93 -6.87 -10.43
C GLN A 4 -0.43 -7.16 -10.50
N GLU A 5 0.26 -6.74 -11.57
CA GLU A 5 1.72 -6.88 -11.67
C GLU A 5 2.42 -6.05 -10.59
N ILE A 6 2.03 -4.78 -10.44
CA ILE A 6 2.59 -3.92 -9.38
C ILE A 6 2.26 -4.50 -8.01
N TYR A 7 1.02 -4.88 -7.77
CA TYR A 7 0.61 -5.45 -6.49
C TYR A 7 1.47 -6.67 -6.11
N ASN A 8 1.72 -7.58 -7.05
CA ASN A 8 2.57 -8.74 -6.82
C ASN A 8 4.03 -8.36 -6.55
N GLN A 9 4.57 -7.32 -7.20
CA GLN A 9 5.93 -6.82 -6.94
C GLN A 9 6.13 -6.29 -5.51
N PHE A 10 5.05 -5.85 -4.85
CA PHE A 10 5.09 -5.29 -3.49
C PHE A 10 4.58 -6.26 -2.41
N ARG A 11 4.31 -7.52 -2.75
CA ARG A 11 3.74 -8.51 -1.81
C ARG A 11 4.56 -8.67 -0.53
N ASP A 12 5.88 -8.81 -0.65
CA ASP A 12 6.77 -8.95 0.51
C ASP A 12 6.72 -7.70 1.40
N TYR A 13 6.73 -6.52 0.78
CA TYR A 13 6.62 -5.25 1.49
C TYR A 13 5.28 -5.06 2.20
N TYR A 14 4.18 -5.53 1.60
CA TYR A 14 2.88 -5.56 2.28
C TYR A 14 2.92 -6.47 3.50
N GLY A 15 3.50 -7.67 3.38
CA GLY A 15 3.67 -8.58 4.52
C GLY A 15 4.51 -7.98 5.66
N GLU A 16 5.56 -7.22 5.36
CA GLU A 16 6.33 -6.47 6.36
C GLU A 16 5.45 -5.47 7.13
N LEU A 17 4.60 -4.74 6.43
CA LEU A 17 3.66 -3.79 7.04
C LEU A 17 2.58 -4.49 7.86
N GLU A 18 2.00 -5.57 7.36
CA GLU A 18 1.00 -6.36 8.10
C GLU A 18 1.57 -6.86 9.43
N ALA A 19 2.83 -7.31 9.45
CA ALA A 19 3.52 -7.74 10.65
C ALA A 19 3.81 -6.58 11.61
N GLU A 20 4.26 -5.43 11.11
CA GLU A 20 4.50 -4.22 11.91
C GLU A 20 3.22 -3.73 12.62
N TYR A 21 2.09 -3.77 11.91
CA TYR A 21 0.79 -3.34 12.40
C TYR A 21 -0.09 -4.51 12.91
N ALA A 22 0.51 -5.65 13.26
CA ALA A 22 -0.24 -6.83 13.72
C ALA A 22 -1.14 -6.56 14.94
N HIS A 23 -0.76 -5.57 15.77
CA HIS A 23 -1.56 -5.12 16.92
C HIS A 23 -2.93 -4.55 16.54
N CYS A 24 -3.14 -4.13 15.29
CA CYS A 24 -4.43 -3.66 14.77
C CYS A 24 -5.42 -4.80 14.47
N GLN A 25 -5.02 -6.07 14.59
CA GLN A 25 -5.86 -7.27 14.47
C GLN A 25 -6.74 -7.33 13.21
N LYS A 26 -6.26 -6.80 12.08
CA LYS A 26 -6.97 -6.84 10.81
C LYS A 26 -6.95 -8.24 10.19
N ALA A 27 -8.07 -8.64 9.61
CA ALA A 27 -8.17 -9.86 8.82
C ALA A 27 -7.40 -9.69 7.49
N SER A 28 -6.94 -10.81 6.90
CA SER A 28 -6.18 -10.81 5.64
C SER A 28 -6.91 -10.07 4.50
N MET A 29 -8.24 -10.25 4.38
CA MET A 29 -9.03 -9.54 3.36
C MET A 29 -9.09 -8.03 3.58
N GLU A 30 -9.03 -7.56 4.83
CA GLU A 30 -8.99 -6.13 5.13
C GLU A 30 -7.65 -5.52 4.73
N TRP A 31 -6.55 -6.26 4.96
CA TRP A 31 -5.21 -5.87 4.50
C TRP A 31 -5.12 -5.79 2.98
N GLU A 32 -5.52 -6.85 2.28
CA GLU A 32 -5.55 -6.88 0.82
C GLU A 32 -6.38 -5.71 0.25
N SER A 33 -7.57 -5.48 0.80
CA SER A 33 -8.42 -4.34 0.42
C SER A 33 -7.72 -2.99 0.64
N LEU A 34 -6.95 -2.86 1.71
CA LEU A 34 -6.27 -1.62 2.06
C LEU A 34 -5.04 -1.37 1.16
N HIS A 35 -4.24 -2.40 0.88
CA HIS A 35 -3.12 -2.35 -0.05
C HIS A 35 -3.59 -1.95 -1.45
N LEU A 36 -4.65 -2.60 -1.96
CA LEU A 36 -5.21 -2.31 -3.28
C LEU A 36 -5.79 -0.90 -3.36
N ARG A 37 -6.56 -0.47 -2.35
CA ARG A 37 -7.12 0.89 -2.31
C ARG A 37 -6.03 1.94 -2.33
N TYR A 38 -4.97 1.75 -1.55
CA TYR A 38 -3.87 2.70 -1.53
C TYR A 38 -3.08 2.70 -2.85
N LEU A 39 -2.82 1.53 -3.44
CA LEU A 39 -2.18 1.43 -4.74
C LEU A 39 -2.96 2.21 -5.81
N ILE A 40 -4.28 1.99 -5.91
CA ILE A 40 -5.14 2.70 -6.86
C ILE A 40 -5.12 4.21 -6.60
N TYR A 41 -5.26 4.61 -5.33
CA TYR A 41 -5.19 6.02 -4.95
C TYR A 41 -3.86 6.65 -5.39
N TYR A 42 -2.73 5.98 -5.14
CA TYR A 42 -1.42 6.47 -5.51
C TYR A 42 -1.27 6.64 -7.02
N LEU A 43 -1.70 5.65 -7.80
CA LEU A 43 -1.67 5.71 -9.26
C LEU A 43 -2.50 6.89 -9.80
N MET A 44 -3.72 7.09 -9.27
CA MET A 44 -4.59 8.20 -9.67
C MET A 44 -4.05 9.55 -9.21
N ARG A 45 -3.51 9.66 -7.99
CA ARG A 45 -3.03 10.91 -7.40
C ARG A 45 -1.84 11.51 -8.16
N TYR A 46 -1.03 10.66 -8.77
CA TYR A 46 0.18 11.04 -9.50
C TYR A 46 0.07 10.84 -11.02
N ASP A 47 -1.14 10.55 -11.53
CA ASP A 47 -1.42 10.33 -12.95
C ASP A 47 -0.47 9.31 -13.62
N ILE A 48 -0.21 8.20 -12.92
CA ILE A 48 0.75 7.19 -13.36
C ILE A 48 0.05 6.20 -14.30
N GLY A 49 0.21 6.39 -15.61
CA GLY A 49 -0.29 5.47 -16.63
C GLY A 49 0.67 4.35 -17.05
N GLU A 50 1.97 4.51 -16.78
CA GLU A 50 3.03 3.59 -17.21
C GLU A 50 4.01 3.25 -16.08
N ILE A 51 4.48 2.00 -16.06
CA ILE A 51 5.36 1.46 -14.99
C ILE A 51 6.67 2.26 -14.84
N LYS A 52 7.22 2.81 -15.93
CA LYS A 52 8.46 3.61 -15.90
C LYS A 52 8.34 4.90 -15.07
N PHE A 53 7.11 5.38 -14.85
CA PHE A 53 6.84 6.54 -14.01
C PHE A 53 6.51 6.15 -12.56
N PHE A 54 6.41 4.86 -12.26
CA PHE A 54 6.16 4.38 -10.90
C PHE A 54 7.43 4.49 -10.06
N ASN A 55 7.39 5.35 -9.04
CA ASN A 55 8.49 5.49 -8.09
C ASN A 55 8.28 4.58 -6.86
N ALA A 56 9.01 3.46 -6.80
CA ALA A 56 8.90 2.46 -5.74
C ALA A 56 9.27 3.01 -4.34
N TYR A 57 10.32 3.84 -4.25
CA TYR A 57 10.74 4.41 -2.98
C TYR A 57 9.67 5.35 -2.43
N HIS A 58 9.15 6.23 -3.29
CA HIS A 58 8.10 7.17 -2.91
C HIS A 58 6.80 6.43 -2.55
N TYR A 59 6.42 5.39 -3.30
CA TYR A 59 5.26 4.55 -2.98
C TYR A 59 5.37 3.94 -1.58
N ARG A 60 6.50 3.30 -1.26
CA ARG A 60 6.73 2.70 0.07
C ARG A 60 6.66 3.74 1.18
N ALA A 61 7.40 4.84 1.03
CA ALA A 61 7.42 5.90 2.03
C ALA A 61 6.01 6.48 2.26
N ALA A 62 5.31 6.86 1.19
CA ALA A 62 3.98 7.44 1.28
C ALA A 62 2.97 6.44 1.86
N TYR A 63 3.07 5.15 1.50
CA TYR A 63 2.13 4.15 2.03
C TYR A 63 2.30 3.93 3.52
N ARG A 64 3.54 3.84 4.01
CA ARG A 64 3.82 3.72 5.44
C ARG A 64 3.27 4.92 6.22
N TRP A 65 3.43 6.13 5.68
CA TRP A 65 2.88 7.34 6.29
C TRP A 65 1.35 7.34 6.32
N TYR A 66 0.71 6.88 5.25
CA TYR A 66 -0.74 6.70 5.20
C TYR A 66 -1.25 5.68 6.24
N LEU A 67 -0.54 4.56 6.40
CA LEU A 67 -0.85 3.58 7.45
C LEU A 67 -0.68 4.19 8.84
N GLN A 68 0.42 4.88 9.08
CA GLN A 68 0.68 5.51 10.37
C GLN A 68 -0.42 6.50 10.74
N SER A 69 -0.87 7.35 9.81
CA SER A 69 -1.96 8.31 10.08
C SER A 69 -3.29 7.60 10.32
N LEU A 70 -3.59 6.55 9.58
CA LEU A 70 -4.81 5.77 9.74
C LEU A 70 -4.85 5.03 11.08
N MET A 71 -3.75 4.36 11.45
CA MET A 71 -3.71 3.52 12.65
C MET A 71 -3.51 4.34 13.93
N LEU A 72 -2.85 5.51 13.87
CA LEU A 72 -2.83 6.47 14.99
C LEU A 72 -4.22 7.06 15.27
N SER A 73 -5.07 7.19 14.27
CA SER A 73 -6.44 7.69 14.44
C SER A 73 -7.41 6.67 15.06
N SER A 74 -7.00 5.40 15.16
CA SER A 74 -7.79 4.30 15.72
C SER A 74 -7.39 3.89 17.15
N ALA A 75 -6.49 4.64 17.79
CA ALA A 75 -6.09 4.48 19.19
C ALA A 75 -6.87 5.43 20.10
#